data_AF-A0A8S4BUX1-F1
#
_entry.id   AF-A0A8S4BUX1-F1
#
_cell.length_a   1.000
_cell.length_b   1.000
_cell.length_c   1.000
_cell.angle_alpha   90.00
_cell.angle_beta   90.00
_cell.angle_gamma   90.00
#
_symmetry.space_group_name_H-M   'P 1'
#
loop_
_entity.id
_entity.type
_entity.pdbx_description
1 polymer ?
#
loop_
_entity_poly.entity_id
_entity_poly.type
_entity_poly.pdbx_seq_one_letter_code
_entity_poly.pdbx_strand_id
1 'polypeptide(L)'
;MTPMRVALMIGGCWVIPTFISFLPIMQGWNSIGIDHLIEQRRHSGGSNSTSCVFMVNKPYALTCSVVAFYIPLVLMVLAYQRIYITARAHALQISMLQRAGGAGTSGADSADHQRNHRMRTETKAAKTLCIIMGCFCLCWAPFFVTNVVDPFIDYTVPDQLWTACLWLGYINSMLNPILYAFLNKSFRRAFLIILCCGRKRYRRPSILAPANTCSAAQINGSTHVLK
;
A
#
# COMPACT_ATOMS: atom_id res chain seq x y z
N MET A 1 -17.02 7.44 -7.23
CA MET A 1 -16.12 8.50 -6.72
C MET A 1 -15.73 9.38 -7.91
N THR A 2 -16.01 10.68 -7.90
CA THR A 2 -15.69 11.56 -9.05
C THR A 2 -14.21 11.95 -9.03
N PRO A 3 -13.56 12.18 -10.19
CA PRO A 3 -12.15 12.56 -10.25
C PRO A 3 -11.83 13.83 -9.43
N MET A 4 -12.74 14.81 -9.46
CA MET A 4 -12.61 16.04 -8.65
C MET A 4 -12.55 15.75 -7.15
N ARG A 5 -13.42 14.87 -6.63
CA ARG A 5 -13.39 14.49 -5.21
C ARG A 5 -12.08 13.79 -4.85
N VAL A 6 -11.58 12.93 -5.73
CA VAL A 6 -10.28 12.25 -5.50
C VAL A 6 -9.14 13.25 -5.48
N ALA A 7 -9.11 14.21 -6.42
CA ALA A 7 -8.09 15.25 -6.46
C ALA A 7 -8.09 16.10 -5.18
N LEU A 8 -9.27 16.50 -4.69
CA LEU A 8 -9.40 17.24 -3.44
C LEU A 8 -8.93 16.42 -2.23
N MET A 9 -9.26 15.12 -2.18
CA MET A 9 -8.78 14.23 -1.12
C MET A 9 -7.25 14.10 -1.13
N ILE A 10 -6.65 13.90 -2.30
CA ILE A 10 -5.18 13.81 -2.45
C ILE A 10 -4.54 15.15 -2.06
N GLY A 11 -5.08 16.28 -2.52
CA GLY A 11 -4.60 17.61 -2.14
C GLY A 11 -4.63 17.82 -0.63
N GLY A 12 -5.72 17.44 0.04
CA GLY A 12 -5.82 17.46 1.49
C GLY A 12 -4.76 16.60 2.19
N CYS A 13 -4.50 15.39 1.66
CA CYS A 13 -3.46 14.49 2.18
C CYS A 13 -2.03 15.05 2.08
N TRP A 14 -1.78 16.04 1.23
CA TRP A 14 -0.48 16.72 1.16
C TRP A 14 -0.46 17.99 2.00
N VAL A 15 -1.51 18.81 1.90
CA VAL A 15 -1.58 20.11 2.57
C VAL A 15 -1.61 19.93 4.09
N ILE A 16 -2.50 19.07 4.61
CA ILE A 16 -2.70 18.93 6.05
C ILE A 16 -1.42 18.48 6.77
N PRO A 17 -0.72 17.41 6.34
CA PRO A 17 0.54 17.01 6.99
C PRO A 17 1.66 18.04 6.83
N THR A 18 1.69 18.78 5.71
CA THR A 18 2.68 19.85 5.51
C THR A 18 2.52 20.92 6.58
N PHE A 19 1.29 21.41 6.81
CA PHE A 19 1.05 22.40 7.87
C PHE A 19 1.33 21.85 9.27
N ILE A 20 0.83 20.64 9.58
CA ILE A 20 1.01 20.04 10.92
C ILE A 20 2.48 19.76 11.22
N SER A 21 3.29 19.44 10.21
CA SER A 21 4.71 19.12 10.41
C SER A 21 5.61 20.35 10.34
N PHE A 22 5.48 21.18 9.29
CA PHE A 22 6.41 22.30 9.07
C PHE A 22 6.14 23.45 10.02
N LEU A 23 4.88 23.82 10.28
CA LEU A 23 4.57 25.03 11.06
C LEU A 23 5.15 24.95 12.49
N PRO A 24 4.96 23.85 13.25
CA PRO A 24 5.56 23.74 14.57
C PRO A 24 7.09 23.74 14.58
N ILE A 25 7.73 23.17 13.56
CA ILE A 25 9.20 23.11 13.46
C ILE A 25 9.76 24.50 13.11
N MET A 26 9.15 25.18 12.14
CA MET A 26 9.56 26.52 11.72
C MET A 26 9.36 27.55 12.82
N GLN A 27 8.35 27.37 13.67
CA GLN A 27 8.09 28.21 14.84
C GLN A 27 8.91 27.80 16.08
N GLY A 28 9.72 26.72 16.00
CA GLY A 28 10.57 26.24 17.09
C GLY A 28 9.81 25.58 18.25
N TRP A 29 8.54 25.22 18.08
CA TRP A 29 7.73 24.58 19.13
C TRP A 29 8.29 23.23 19.58
N ASN A 30 9.06 22.58 18.72
CA ASN A 30 9.71 21.32 19.03
C ASN A 30 10.88 21.45 20.02
N SER A 31 11.49 22.64 20.18
CA SER A 31 12.66 22.84 21.07
C SER A 31 12.36 23.61 22.36
N ILE A 32 11.15 24.17 22.51
CA ILE A 32 10.76 24.93 23.71
C ILE A 32 11.06 24.12 24.98
N GLY A 33 11.93 24.69 25.83
CA GLY A 33 12.30 24.14 27.13
C GLY A 33 13.44 23.12 27.12
N ILE A 34 13.98 22.77 25.94
CA ILE A 34 15.08 21.79 25.78
C ILE A 34 16.29 22.34 25.02
N ASP A 35 16.32 23.64 24.70
CA ASP A 35 17.38 24.25 23.89
C ASP A 35 18.79 24.03 24.48
N HIS A 36 18.92 24.06 25.81
CA HIS A 36 20.19 23.79 26.51
C HIS A 36 20.71 22.35 26.30
N LEU A 37 19.81 21.36 26.26
CA LEU A 37 20.16 19.95 26.00
C LEU A 37 20.63 19.76 24.55
N ILE A 38 19.98 20.47 23.62
CA ILE A 38 20.35 20.46 22.20
C ILE A 38 21.74 21.04 22.02
N GLU A 39 22.04 22.16 22.68
CA GLU A 39 23.35 22.82 22.61
C GLU A 39 24.45 21.95 23.23
N GLN A 40 24.21 21.35 24.40
CA GLN A 40 25.14 20.42 25.03
C GLN A 40 25.44 19.20 24.15
N ARG A 41 24.42 18.62 23.50
CA ARG A 41 24.59 17.47 22.62
C ARG A 41 25.28 17.85 21.30
N ARG A 42 25.03 19.06 20.78
CA ARG A 42 25.70 19.61 19.59
C ARG A 42 27.22 19.73 19.77
N HIS A 43 27.68 20.01 20.98
CA HIS A 43 29.10 20.20 21.33
C HIS A 43 29.78 18.99 21.97
N SER A 44 29.07 17.90 22.22
CA SER A 44 29.67 16.69 22.84
C SER A 44 30.65 15.94 21.92
N GLY A 45 30.70 16.26 20.62
CA GLY A 45 31.55 15.62 19.62
C GLY A 45 32.90 16.32 19.38
N GLY A 46 33.75 16.52 20.38
CA GLY A 46 35.09 17.11 20.20
C GLY A 46 35.09 18.55 19.65
N SER A 47 36.22 19.26 19.79
CA SER A 47 36.32 20.72 19.60
C SER A 47 35.89 21.26 18.22
N ASN A 48 35.69 20.42 17.19
CA ASN A 48 35.45 20.84 15.81
C ASN A 48 34.31 20.10 15.06
N SER A 49 33.53 19.22 15.70
CA SER A 49 32.45 18.49 14.99
C SER A 49 31.06 18.92 15.48
N THR A 50 30.37 19.75 14.69
CA THR A 50 28.96 20.08 14.95
C THR A 50 28.06 18.98 14.41
N SER A 51 27.33 18.28 15.28
CA SER A 51 26.30 17.33 14.86
C SER A 51 24.92 17.99 14.85
N CYS A 52 24.15 17.75 13.78
CA CYS A 52 22.75 18.17 13.71
C CYS A 52 21.87 17.05 14.27
N VAL A 53 21.34 17.24 15.48
CA VAL A 53 20.48 16.26 16.14
C VAL A 53 19.05 16.77 16.17
N PHE A 54 18.13 15.97 15.65
CA PHE A 54 16.70 16.26 15.75
C PHE A 54 16.19 15.81 17.12
N MET A 55 16.24 16.72 18.10
CA MET A 55 15.62 16.52 19.40
C MET A 55 14.31 17.28 19.50
N VAL A 56 13.38 16.69 20.24
CA VAL A 56 12.02 17.20 20.41
C VAL A 56 11.62 17.14 21.87
N ASN A 57 10.82 18.11 22.32
CA ASN A 57 10.29 18.10 23.67
C ASN A 57 9.19 17.03 23.84
N LYS A 58 8.92 16.66 25.11
CA LYS A 58 7.89 15.68 25.50
C LYS A 58 6.51 15.94 24.84
N PRO A 59 5.90 17.14 24.95
CA PRO A 59 4.56 17.36 24.40
C PRO A 59 4.53 17.32 22.88
N TYR A 60 5.57 17.82 22.20
CA TYR A 60 5.69 17.76 20.75
C TYR A 60 5.81 16.31 20.25
N ALA A 61 6.72 15.54 20.86
CA ALA A 61 6.94 14.14 20.51
C ALA A 61 5.65 13.32 20.59
N LEU A 62 4.89 13.48 21.68
CA LEU A 62 3.62 12.80 21.87
C LEU A 62 2.57 13.25 20.86
N THR A 63 2.35 14.57 20.74
CA THR A 63 1.27 15.13 19.90
C THR A 63 1.49 14.78 18.43
N CYS A 64 2.71 14.99 17.92
CA CYS A 64 3.05 14.68 16.53
C CYS A 64 2.93 13.17 16.25
N SER A 65 3.39 12.30 17.15
CA SER A 65 3.28 10.85 16.95
C SER A 65 1.82 10.38 16.99
N VAL A 66 0.99 10.94 17.87
CA VAL A 66 -0.44 10.61 17.97
C VAL A 66 -1.17 11.00 16.69
N VAL A 67 -0.98 12.23 16.22
CA VAL A 67 -1.66 12.74 15.03
C VAL A 67 -1.16 12.06 13.75
N ALA A 68 0.15 11.86 13.61
CA ALA A 68 0.75 11.36 12.37
C ALA A 68 0.69 9.83 12.24
N PHE A 69 0.68 9.09 13.36
CA PHE A 69 0.78 7.63 13.33
C PHE A 69 -0.34 6.93 14.08
N TYR A 70 -0.53 7.19 15.37
CA TYR A 70 -1.44 6.36 16.18
C TYR A 70 -2.92 6.55 15.82
N ILE A 71 -3.38 7.78 15.55
CA ILE A 71 -4.76 8.01 15.10
C ILE A 71 -5.01 7.35 13.73
N PRO A 72 -4.20 7.60 12.68
CA PRO A 72 -4.34 6.90 11.40
C PRO A 72 -4.27 5.38 11.57
N LEU A 73 -3.37 4.86 12.40
CA LEU A 73 -3.23 3.43 12.66
C LEU A 73 -4.52 2.83 13.22
N VAL A 74 -5.10 3.44 14.25
CA VAL A 74 -6.36 2.96 14.84
C VAL A 74 -7.49 3.00 13.82
N LEU A 75 -7.63 4.10 13.08
CA LEU A 75 -8.66 4.21 12.04
C LEU A 75 -8.49 3.17 10.94
N MET A 76 -7.25 2.93 10.50
CA MET A 76 -6.93 1.90 9.51
C MET A 76 -7.28 0.51 10.05
N VAL A 77 -6.83 0.15 11.25
CA VAL A 77 -7.12 -1.15 11.87
C VAL A 77 -8.63 -1.37 11.98
N LEU A 78 -9.38 -0.41 12.50
CA LEU A 78 -10.83 -0.51 12.61
C LEU A 78 -11.51 -0.68 11.24
N ALA A 79 -11.11 0.11 10.25
CA ALA A 79 -11.65 0.01 8.89
C ALA A 79 -11.38 -1.39 8.30
N TYR A 80 -10.14 -1.90 8.39
CA TYR A 80 -9.80 -3.22 7.86
C TYR A 80 -10.45 -4.36 8.63
N GLN A 81 -10.59 -4.25 9.96
CA GLN A 81 -11.34 -5.22 10.76
C GLN A 81 -12.80 -5.29 10.29
N ARG A 82 -13.45 -4.14 10.09
CA ARG A 82 -14.83 -4.09 9.56
C ARG A 82 -14.91 -4.69 8.16
N ILE A 83 -13.98 -4.37 7.26
CA ILE A 83 -13.92 -4.95 5.91
C ILE A 83 -13.76 -6.47 5.98
N TYR A 84 -12.88 -6.98 6.84
CA TYR A 84 -12.64 -8.41 7.02
C TYR A 84 -13.87 -9.14 7.53
N ILE A 85 -14.55 -8.57 8.53
CA ILE A 85 -15.80 -9.15 9.08
C ILE A 85 -16.87 -9.22 7.99
N THR A 86 -17.10 -8.12 7.25
CA THR A 86 -18.08 -8.08 6.17
C THR A 86 -17.75 -9.08 5.05
N ALA A 87 -16.48 -9.16 4.65
CA ALA A 87 -16.04 -10.11 3.63
C ALA A 87 -16.24 -11.57 4.08
N ARG A 88 -15.95 -11.89 5.35
CA ARG A 88 -16.17 -13.22 5.91
C ARG A 88 -17.65 -13.57 6.04
N ALA A 89 -18.49 -12.64 6.46
CA ALA A 89 -19.93 -12.86 6.55
C ALA A 89 -20.51 -13.22 5.17
N HIS A 90 -20.13 -12.50 4.12
CA HIS A 90 -20.57 -12.81 2.76
C HIS A 90 -20.01 -14.14 2.24
N ALA A 91 -18.75 -14.46 2.51
CA ALA A 91 -18.16 -15.74 2.11
C ALA A 91 -18.87 -16.94 2.77
N LEU A 92 -19.25 -16.80 4.05
CA LEU A 92 -20.00 -17.83 4.77
C LEU A 92 -21.43 -17.96 4.22
N GLN A 93 -22.14 -16.85 3.98
CA GLN A 93 -23.48 -16.87 3.39
C GLN A 93 -23.52 -17.58 2.04
N ILE A 94 -22.55 -17.31 1.16
CA ILE A 94 -22.45 -17.96 -0.15
C ILE A 94 -22.23 -19.47 0.02
N SER A 95 -21.35 -19.89 0.95
CA SER A 95 -21.10 -21.31 1.19
C SER A 95 -22.31 -22.07 1.74
N MET A 96 -23.15 -21.40 2.54
CA MET A 96 -24.39 -21.97 3.08
C MET A 96 -25.46 -22.09 1.99
N LEU A 97 -25.62 -21.08 1.14
CA LEU A 97 -26.57 -21.12 0.01
C LEU A 97 -26.20 -22.21 -1.01
N GLN A 98 -24.92 -22.36 -1.34
CA GLN A 98 -24.45 -23.44 -2.23
C GLN A 98 -24.66 -24.84 -1.63
N ARG A 99 -24.66 -24.96 -0.30
CA ARG A 99 -24.90 -26.24 0.40
C ARG A 99 -26.40 -26.54 0.57
N ALA A 100 -27.25 -25.52 0.52
CA ALA A 100 -28.70 -25.63 0.66
C ALA A 100 -29.44 -25.78 -0.69
N GLY A 101 -28.84 -25.40 -1.82
CA GLY A 101 -29.51 -25.38 -3.13
C GLY A 101 -28.78 -26.21 -4.20
N GLY A 102 -29.17 -27.47 -4.32
CA GLY A 102 -28.98 -28.26 -5.55
C GLY A 102 -30.23 -28.12 -6.45
N ALA A 103 -29.98 -27.92 -7.75
CA ALA A 103 -30.92 -27.87 -8.87
C ALA A 103 -31.63 -26.53 -9.18
N GLY A 104 -31.25 -25.94 -10.33
CA GLY A 104 -32.19 -25.26 -11.24
C GLY A 104 -32.14 -23.74 -11.31
N THR A 105 -31.36 -23.19 -12.26
CA THR A 105 -31.76 -22.19 -13.29
C THR A 105 -30.51 -21.56 -13.92
N SER A 106 -30.21 -21.91 -15.17
CA SER A 106 -28.97 -21.54 -15.89
C SER A 106 -28.73 -20.03 -16.06
N GLY A 107 -29.76 -19.19 -15.83
CA GLY A 107 -29.66 -17.72 -15.85
C GLY A 107 -29.23 -17.10 -14.51
N ALA A 108 -29.64 -17.68 -13.38
CA ALA A 108 -29.23 -17.22 -12.05
C ALA A 108 -27.77 -17.59 -11.76
N ASP A 109 -27.33 -18.75 -12.25
CA ASP A 109 -25.96 -19.23 -12.11
C ASP A 109 -24.92 -18.25 -12.66
N SER A 110 -25.18 -17.58 -13.78
CA SER A 110 -24.24 -16.65 -14.41
C SER A 110 -24.06 -15.35 -13.61
N ALA A 111 -25.16 -14.79 -13.09
CA ALA A 111 -25.13 -13.58 -12.28
C ALA A 111 -24.46 -13.83 -10.90
N ASP A 112 -24.77 -14.97 -10.27
CA ASP A 112 -24.14 -15.37 -9.01
C ASP A 112 -22.68 -15.77 -9.18
N HIS A 113 -22.29 -16.40 -10.30
CA HIS A 113 -20.87 -16.63 -10.61
C HIS A 113 -20.09 -15.33 -10.75
N GLN A 114 -20.66 -14.34 -11.46
CA GLN A 114 -20.02 -13.05 -11.67
C GLN A 114 -19.88 -12.26 -10.36
N ARG A 115 -20.91 -12.29 -9.50
CA ARG A 115 -20.89 -11.68 -8.16
C ARG A 115 -19.87 -12.36 -7.24
N ASN A 116 -19.80 -13.69 -7.23
CA ASN A 116 -18.84 -14.47 -6.46
C ASN A 116 -17.39 -14.23 -6.92
N HIS A 117 -17.17 -14.15 -8.24
CA HIS A 117 -15.86 -13.82 -8.80
C HIS A 117 -15.43 -12.39 -8.42
N ARG A 118 -16.34 -11.42 -8.49
CA ARG A 118 -16.07 -10.03 -8.08
C ARG A 118 -15.72 -9.94 -6.60
N MET A 119 -16.51 -10.57 -5.74
CA MET A 119 -16.27 -10.63 -4.28
C MET A 119 -14.91 -11.28 -3.93
N ARG A 120 -14.57 -12.41 -4.57
CA ARG A 120 -13.26 -13.05 -4.38
C ARG A 120 -12.10 -12.17 -4.82
N THR A 121 -12.30 -11.35 -5.85
CA THR A 121 -11.29 -10.41 -6.35
C THR A 121 -11.14 -9.20 -5.41
N GLU A 122 -12.25 -8.64 -4.93
CA GLU A 122 -12.29 -7.57 -3.94
C GLU A 122 -11.63 -7.99 -2.62
N THR A 123 -11.90 -9.21 -2.15
CA THR A 123 -11.28 -9.76 -0.93
C THR A 123 -9.77 -9.97 -1.10
N LYS A 124 -9.31 -10.40 -2.28
CA LYS A 124 -7.88 -10.51 -2.59
C LYS A 124 -7.20 -9.14 -2.58
N ALA A 125 -7.83 -8.13 -3.17
CA ALA A 125 -7.31 -6.77 -3.14
C ALA A 125 -7.24 -6.23 -1.70
N ALA A 126 -8.28 -6.43 -0.89
CA ALA A 126 -8.30 -6.06 0.52
C ALA A 126 -7.20 -6.78 1.34
N LYS A 127 -6.95 -8.08 1.07
CA LYS A 127 -5.85 -8.83 1.69
C LYS A 127 -4.49 -8.19 1.36
N THR A 128 -4.26 -7.83 0.09
CA THR A 128 -3.02 -7.16 -0.31
C THR A 128 -2.85 -5.82 0.40
N LEU A 129 -3.92 -5.01 0.49
CA LEU A 129 -3.89 -3.74 1.22
C LEU A 129 -3.59 -3.94 2.71
N CYS A 130 -4.18 -4.96 3.35
CA CYS A 130 -3.90 -5.30 4.74
C CYS A 130 -2.42 -5.68 4.96
N ILE A 131 -1.81 -6.45 4.05
CA ILE A 131 -0.38 -6.78 4.13
C ILE A 131 0.48 -5.52 4.01
N ILE A 132 0.19 -4.66 3.03
CA ILE A 132 0.93 -3.40 2.82
C ILE A 132 0.84 -2.51 4.07
N MET A 133 -0.35 -2.39 4.65
CA MET A 133 -0.54 -1.65 5.89
C MET A 133 0.21 -2.27 7.07
N GLY A 134 0.18 -3.59 7.22
CA GLY A 134 0.94 -4.28 8.25
C GLY A 134 2.45 -4.02 8.14
N CYS A 135 3.01 -4.11 6.93
CA CYS A 135 4.41 -3.78 6.67
C CYS A 135 4.72 -2.32 7.03
N PHE A 136 3.87 -1.37 6.62
CA PHE A 136 4.03 0.04 7.00
C PHE A 136 4.10 0.21 8.51
N CYS A 137 3.18 -0.41 9.25
CA CYS A 137 3.11 -0.31 10.70
C CYS A 137 4.35 -0.93 11.35
N LEU A 138 4.78 -2.12 10.92
CA LEU A 138 5.95 -2.80 11.48
C LEU A 138 7.26 -2.05 11.22
N CYS A 139 7.38 -1.39 10.07
CA CYS A 139 8.56 -0.59 9.76
C CYS A 139 8.60 0.72 10.54
N TRP A 140 7.46 1.38 10.75
CA TRP A 140 7.39 2.70 11.38
C TRP A 140 7.18 2.65 12.90
N ALA A 141 6.57 1.61 13.44
CA ALA A 141 6.27 1.51 14.88
C ALA A 141 7.51 1.62 15.76
N PRO A 142 8.66 0.97 15.46
CA PRO A 142 9.85 1.11 16.30
C PRO A 142 10.31 2.57 16.41
N PHE A 143 10.30 3.32 15.30
CA PHE A 143 10.64 4.73 15.29
C PHE A 143 9.64 5.57 16.10
N PHE A 144 8.33 5.41 15.89
CA PHE A 144 7.33 6.19 16.63
C PHE A 144 7.28 5.84 18.13
N VAL A 145 7.61 4.61 18.51
CA VAL A 145 7.75 4.23 19.93
C VAL A 145 8.98 4.91 20.52
N THR A 146 10.14 4.78 19.88
CA THR A 146 11.38 5.43 20.35
C THR A 146 11.22 6.95 20.41
N ASN A 147 10.62 7.58 19.40
CA ASN A 147 10.36 9.03 19.37
C ASN A 147 9.47 9.50 20.51
N VAL A 148 8.49 8.70 20.92
CA VAL A 148 7.66 9.02 22.10
C VAL A 148 8.44 8.78 23.38
N VAL A 149 9.13 7.65 23.52
CA VAL A 149 9.76 7.23 24.79
C VAL A 149 11.01 8.06 25.12
N ASP A 150 11.83 8.41 24.13
CA ASP A 150 13.15 9.03 24.31
C ASP A 150 13.11 10.31 25.19
N PRO A 151 12.16 11.26 24.99
CA PRO A 151 12.01 12.39 25.90
C PRO A 151 11.62 12.03 27.34
N PHE A 152 10.92 10.91 27.59
CA PHE A 152 10.49 10.51 28.95
C PHE A 152 11.56 9.77 29.74
N ILE A 153 12.58 9.25 29.06
CA ILE A 153 13.75 8.60 29.68
C ILE A 153 14.99 9.50 29.60
N ASP A 154 14.79 10.81 29.57
CA ASP A 154 15.83 11.84 29.54
C ASP A 154 16.87 11.66 28.42
N TYR A 155 16.40 11.28 27.23
CA TYR A 155 17.21 11.19 26.01
C TYR A 155 18.37 10.21 26.08
N THR A 156 18.15 9.09 26.78
CA THR A 156 19.14 8.02 27.01
C THR A 156 19.19 6.97 25.89
N VAL A 157 18.35 7.08 24.85
CA VAL A 157 18.41 6.16 23.72
C VAL A 157 19.73 6.31 22.98
N PRO A 158 20.47 5.21 22.71
CA PRO A 158 21.69 5.26 21.91
C PRO A 158 21.42 5.74 20.48
N ASP A 159 22.30 6.60 19.96
CA ASP A 159 22.16 7.17 18.60
C ASP A 159 22.08 6.09 17.51
N GLN A 160 22.78 4.95 17.70
CA GLN A 160 22.74 3.82 16.78
C GLN A 160 21.35 3.19 16.73
N LEU A 161 20.67 3.07 17.88
CA LEU A 161 19.31 2.53 17.94
C LEU A 161 18.30 3.48 17.30
N TRP A 162 18.39 4.78 17.62
CA TRP A 162 17.57 5.82 17.00
C TRP A 162 17.70 5.78 15.47
N THR A 163 18.94 5.79 14.99
CA THR A 163 19.27 5.74 13.57
C THR A 163 18.76 4.45 12.93
N ALA A 164 18.95 3.29 13.56
CA ALA A 164 18.46 2.01 13.05
C ALA A 164 16.92 1.98 12.93
N CYS A 165 16.20 2.48 13.93
CA CYS A 165 14.74 2.60 13.89
C CYS A 165 14.27 3.50 12.74
N LEU A 166 14.96 4.62 12.51
CA LEU A 166 14.66 5.53 11.40
C LEU A 166 14.92 4.87 10.03
N TRP A 167 16.06 4.19 9.87
CA TRP A 167 16.38 3.45 8.64
C TRP A 167 15.37 2.35 8.32
N LEU A 168 14.86 1.65 9.35
CA LEU A 168 13.79 0.68 9.17
C LEU A 168 12.51 1.35 8.60
N GLY A 169 12.19 2.55 9.06
CA GLY A 169 11.13 3.38 8.49
C GLY A 169 11.38 3.72 7.01
N TYR A 170 12.62 4.03 6.62
CA TYR A 170 12.96 4.30 5.21
C TYR A 170 12.84 3.07 4.30
N ILE A 171 13.14 1.87 4.82
CA ILE A 171 12.98 0.62 4.07
C ILE A 171 11.52 0.41 3.62
N ASN A 172 10.52 0.94 4.36
CA ASN A 172 9.11 0.89 3.95
C ASN A 172 8.87 1.43 2.53
N SER A 173 9.55 2.50 2.15
CA SER A 173 9.41 3.09 0.81
C SER A 173 9.85 2.12 -0.28
N MET A 174 10.90 1.32 -0.02
CA MET A 174 11.39 0.27 -0.93
C MET A 174 10.46 -0.95 -0.96
N LEU A 175 9.81 -1.29 0.17
CA LEU A 175 8.88 -2.42 0.25
C LEU A 175 7.64 -2.22 -0.62
N ASN A 176 7.16 -0.99 -0.80
CA ASN A 176 5.93 -0.72 -1.56
C ASN A 176 5.94 -1.33 -2.98
N PRO A 177 6.88 -1.00 -3.89
CA PRO A 177 6.97 -1.65 -5.21
C PRO A 177 7.06 -3.19 -5.16
N ILE A 178 7.85 -3.73 -4.24
CA ILE A 178 8.05 -5.18 -4.06
C ILE A 178 6.71 -5.84 -3.68
N LEU A 179 6.03 -5.32 -2.67
CA LEU A 179 4.74 -5.82 -2.21
C LEU A 179 3.70 -5.77 -3.34
N TYR A 180 3.63 -4.69 -4.11
CA TYR A 180 2.71 -4.62 -5.26
C TYR A 180 3.07 -5.61 -6.37
N ALA A 181 4.35 -5.80 -6.66
CA ALA A 181 4.83 -6.74 -7.69
C ALA A 181 4.51 -8.21 -7.33
N PHE A 182 4.54 -8.59 -6.05
CA PHE A 182 4.25 -9.97 -5.63
C PHE A 182 2.79 -10.22 -5.28
N LEU A 183 2.11 -9.26 -4.65
CA LEU A 183 0.78 -9.45 -4.08
C LEU A 183 -0.37 -9.09 -5.04
N ASN A 184 -0.08 -8.40 -6.15
CA ASN A 184 -1.10 -8.03 -7.12
C ASN A 184 -0.73 -8.48 -8.54
N LYS A 185 -1.48 -9.45 -9.07
CA LYS A 185 -1.26 -10.04 -10.40
C LYS A 185 -1.27 -9.00 -11.52
N SER A 186 -2.09 -7.95 -11.40
CA SER A 186 -2.18 -6.89 -12.40
C SER A 186 -0.93 -6.01 -12.40
N PHE A 187 -0.44 -5.63 -11.21
CA PHE A 187 0.81 -4.88 -11.08
C PHE A 187 2.01 -5.71 -11.51
N ARG A 188 2.11 -6.98 -11.08
CA ARG A 188 3.15 -7.91 -11.53
C ARG A 188 3.26 -7.96 -13.04
N ARG A 189 2.11 -8.02 -13.72
CA ARG A 189 2.04 -8.06 -15.18
C ARG A 189 2.51 -6.76 -15.82
N ALA A 190 2.14 -5.61 -15.25
CA ALA A 190 2.64 -4.31 -15.70
C ALA A 190 4.17 -4.19 -15.50
N PHE A 191 4.69 -4.61 -14.35
CA PHE A 191 6.13 -4.66 -14.08
C PHE A 191 6.88 -5.53 -15.09
N LEU A 192 6.36 -6.73 -15.41
CA LEU A 192 6.96 -7.60 -16.43
C LEU A 192 6.92 -6.99 -17.84
N ILE A 193 5.86 -6.24 -18.19
CA ILE A 193 5.79 -5.55 -19.48
C ILE A 193 6.87 -4.45 -19.57
N ILE A 194 7.05 -3.69 -18.48
CA ILE A 194 8.02 -2.58 -18.40
C ILE A 194 9.47 -3.12 -18.34
N LEU A 195 9.75 -4.12 -17.49
CA LEU A 195 11.10 -4.66 -17.26
C LEU A 195 11.57 -5.62 -18.37
N CYS A 196 10.67 -6.39 -18.97
CA CYS A 196 11.04 -7.42 -19.94
C CYS A 196 10.69 -7.05 -21.39
N CYS A 197 10.42 -5.76 -21.70
CA CYS A 197 10.06 -5.27 -23.04
C CYS A 197 9.10 -6.21 -23.80
N GLY A 198 8.08 -6.70 -23.10
CA GLY A 198 7.21 -7.79 -23.54
C GLY A 198 6.17 -7.36 -24.57
N ARG A 199 6.60 -6.90 -25.74
CA ARG A 199 5.74 -6.48 -26.86
C ARG A 199 5.12 -7.66 -27.64
N LYS A 200 5.08 -8.88 -27.08
CA LYS A 200 4.52 -10.05 -27.77
C LYS A 200 3.44 -10.72 -26.91
N ARG A 201 2.21 -10.74 -27.45
CA ARG A 201 0.94 -11.24 -26.88
C ARG A 201 0.22 -10.32 -25.88
N TYR A 202 -0.28 -9.20 -26.39
CA TYR A 202 -1.63 -8.77 -25.99
C TYR A 202 -2.53 -8.66 -27.21
N ARG A 203 -2.97 -9.82 -27.71
CA ARG A 203 -4.23 -9.87 -28.47
C ARG A 203 -5.31 -9.71 -27.40
N ARG A 204 -5.94 -8.53 -27.33
CA ARG A 204 -7.30 -8.41 -26.75
C ARG A 204 -8.11 -9.57 -27.33
N PRO A 205 -8.93 -10.30 -26.57
CA PRO A 205 -10.05 -10.99 -27.18
C PRO A 205 -10.92 -9.88 -27.78
N SER A 206 -10.78 -9.66 -29.08
CA SER A 206 -11.63 -8.73 -29.81
C SER A 206 -13.05 -9.27 -29.72
N ILE A 207 -13.90 -8.57 -28.98
CA ILE A 207 -15.33 -8.55 -29.30
C ILE A 207 -15.40 -7.87 -30.68
N LEU A 208 -16.02 -8.55 -31.65
CA LEU A 208 -16.20 -8.17 -33.05
C LEU A 208 -15.01 -8.41 -34.01
N ALA A 209 -15.03 -9.56 -34.70
CA ALA A 209 -14.84 -9.67 -36.16
C ALA A 209 -15.25 -11.08 -36.64
N PRO A 210 -15.89 -11.22 -37.82
CA PRO A 210 -16.41 -12.51 -38.30
C PRO A 210 -15.28 -13.43 -38.75
N ALA A 211 -15.53 -14.74 -38.66
CA ALA A 211 -14.66 -15.78 -39.17
C ALA A 211 -14.56 -15.70 -40.71
N ASN A 212 -13.45 -15.18 -41.22
CA ASN A 212 -13.02 -15.50 -42.59
C ASN A 212 -11.87 -16.51 -42.49
N THR A 213 -12.21 -17.76 -42.79
CA THR A 213 -11.30 -18.86 -43.09
C THR A 213 -10.38 -18.46 -44.24
N CYS A 214 -9.08 -18.42 -43.98
CA CYS A 214 -8.06 -18.16 -45.00
C CYS A 214 -7.75 -19.46 -45.73
N SER A 215 -7.87 -19.43 -47.05
CA SER A 215 -7.60 -20.51 -47.99
C SER A 215 -6.15 -20.97 -47.91
N ALA A 216 -5.95 -22.28 -47.80
CA ALA A 216 -4.64 -22.89 -47.92
C ALA A 216 -4.28 -23.04 -49.40
N ALA A 217 -3.21 -22.39 -49.82
CA ALA A 217 -2.54 -22.68 -51.07
C ALA A 217 -1.98 -24.11 -51.01
N GLN A 218 -2.54 -25.04 -51.79
CA GLN A 218 -1.88 -26.30 -52.13
C GLN A 218 -1.18 -26.14 -53.47
N ILE A 219 0.15 -26.29 -53.44
CA ILE A 219 1.03 -26.39 -54.60
C ILE A 219 1.28 -27.87 -54.88
N ASN A 220 1.14 -28.20 -56.17
CA ASN A 220 1.64 -29.37 -56.92
C ASN A 220 1.00 -30.74 -56.73
N GLY A 221 0.56 -31.31 -57.86
CA GLY A 221 0.44 -32.75 -58.03
C GLY A 221 -0.53 -33.22 -59.12
N SER A 222 -0.18 -32.98 -60.38
CA SER A 222 -0.36 -33.91 -61.52
C SER A 222 -1.75 -34.53 -61.85
N THR A 223 -2.19 -34.17 -63.07
CA THR A 223 -2.65 -35.08 -64.16
C THR A 223 -4.05 -35.74 -64.14
N HIS A 224 -4.61 -35.77 -65.36
CA HIS A 224 -5.77 -36.53 -65.89
C HIS A 224 -7.16 -35.96 -65.58
N VAL A 225 -7.79 -35.21 -66.50
CA VAL A 225 -8.57 -35.68 -67.69
C VAL A 225 -9.69 -36.64 -67.28
N LEU A 226 -10.95 -36.20 -67.40
CA LEU A 226 -11.97 -36.86 -68.23
C LEU A 226 -13.33 -36.13 -68.12
N LYS A 227 -13.77 -35.64 -69.29
CA LYS A 227 -15.13 -35.32 -69.77
C LYS A 227 -15.94 -34.23 -69.07
#